data_AF-A0A150IPA7-F1
#
_entry.id   AF-A0A150IPA7-F1
#
_cell.length_a   1.000
_cell.length_b   1.000
_cell.length_c   1.000
_cell.angle_alpha   90.00
_cell.angle_beta   90.00
_cell.angle_gamma   90.00
#
_symmetry.space_group_name_H-M   'P 1'
#
loop_
_entity.id
_entity.type
_entity.pdbx_description
1 polymer ?
#
loop_
_entity_poly.entity_id
_entity_poly.type
_entity_poly.pdbx_seq_one_letter_code
_entity_poly.pdbx_strand_id
1 'polypeptide(L)'
;MIVWDEHNIGELINQEMYDNARTESEQSDIVRIEKLREFGGVYVDCDVECYRNIEPVIGNCSMFVCQDREIWNDQYKIPYLNGALMGCTPDHPLINKLIGCLPSFAEEHADDHVYIRTGPGFITLTLAGEDFFVPPVEAFNGDFCRHHFANSWLEVEPYP
;
A
#
# COMPACT_ATOMS: atom_id res chain seq x y z
N MET A 1 -18.37 -1.59 -4.24
CA MET A 1 -17.09 -2.14 -3.74
C MET A 1 -16.77 -3.35 -4.58
N ILE A 2 -15.56 -3.41 -5.15
CA ILE A 2 -15.06 -4.56 -5.89
C ILE A 2 -14.14 -5.31 -4.92
N VAL A 3 -14.27 -6.63 -4.85
CA VAL A 3 -13.32 -7.49 -4.15
C VAL A 3 -12.40 -8.06 -5.21
N TRP A 4 -11.09 -7.83 -5.07
CA TRP A 4 -10.11 -8.33 -6.01
C TRP A 4 -9.66 -9.74 -5.60
N ASP A 5 -9.72 -10.67 -6.54
CA ASP A 5 -9.30 -12.07 -6.37
C ASP A 5 -8.62 -12.58 -7.65
N GLU A 6 -8.03 -13.77 -7.59
CA GLU A 6 -7.30 -14.39 -8.70
C GLU A 6 -8.15 -14.59 -9.97
N HIS A 7 -9.48 -14.51 -9.86
CA HIS A 7 -10.40 -14.67 -11.00
C HIS A 7 -10.74 -13.34 -11.68
N ASN A 8 -10.48 -12.20 -11.03
CA ASN A 8 -10.94 -10.91 -11.51
C ASN A 8 -9.84 -9.83 -11.61
N ILE A 9 -8.60 -10.11 -11.22
CA ILE A 9 -7.47 -9.17 -11.36
C ILE A 9 -7.01 -8.95 -12.82
N GLY A 10 -7.29 -9.86 -13.74
CA GLY A 10 -6.84 -9.73 -15.13
C GLY A 10 -5.30 -9.71 -15.28
N GLU A 11 -4.80 -9.18 -16.40
CA GLU A 11 -3.36 -9.08 -16.66
C GLU A 11 -2.73 -7.91 -15.88
N LEU A 12 -1.53 -8.14 -15.36
CA LEU A 12 -0.73 -7.17 -14.61
C LEU A 12 0.49 -6.72 -15.42
N ILE A 13 0.93 -5.48 -15.22
CA ILE A 13 2.18 -4.93 -15.74
C ILE A 13 3.35 -5.75 -15.19
N ASN A 14 3.34 -6.04 -13.89
CA ASN A 14 4.35 -6.87 -13.23
C ASN A 14 3.90 -8.34 -13.12
N GLN A 15 3.28 -8.90 -14.17
CA GLN A 15 2.75 -10.28 -14.16
C GLN A 15 3.80 -11.33 -13.76
N GLU A 16 5.01 -11.25 -14.31
CA GLU A 16 6.08 -12.20 -13.96
C GLU A 16 6.45 -12.14 -12.47
N MET A 17 6.45 -10.94 -11.88
CA MET A 17 6.72 -10.76 -10.47
C MET A 17 5.56 -11.28 -9.60
N TYR A 18 4.31 -11.10 -10.05
CA TYR A 18 3.12 -11.65 -9.39
C TYR A 18 3.13 -13.19 -9.41
N ASP A 19 3.46 -13.79 -10.55
CA ASP A 19 3.50 -15.25 -10.73
C ASP A 19 4.62 -15.90 -9.90
N ASN A 20 5.72 -15.16 -9.66
CA ASN A 20 6.88 -15.60 -8.88
C ASN A 20 6.93 -15.03 -7.46
N ALA A 21 5.84 -14.41 -6.99
CA ALA A 21 5.74 -13.85 -5.65
C ALA A 21 5.96 -14.94 -4.58
N ARG A 22 6.63 -14.58 -3.49
CA ARG A 22 6.94 -15.52 -2.39
C ARG A 22 5.76 -15.78 -1.48
N THR A 23 4.87 -14.81 -1.38
CA THR A 23 3.71 -14.84 -0.49
C THR A 23 2.51 -14.18 -1.17
N GLU A 24 1.32 -14.52 -0.68
CA GLU A 24 0.06 -13.86 -1.09
C GLU A 24 0.08 -12.36 -0.75
N SER A 25 0.83 -11.96 0.28
CA SER A 25 1.05 -10.54 0.61
C SER A 25 1.79 -9.81 -0.51
N GLU A 26 2.86 -10.41 -1.06
CA GLU A 26 3.57 -9.85 -2.22
C GLU A 26 2.65 -9.72 -3.44
N GLN A 27 1.78 -10.72 -3.68
CA GLN A 27 0.78 -10.65 -4.74
C GLN A 27 -0.22 -9.51 -4.53
N SER A 28 -0.73 -9.37 -3.32
CA SER A 28 -1.63 -8.27 -2.94
C SER A 28 -0.98 -6.89 -3.08
N ASP A 29 0.30 -6.75 -2.71
CA ASP A 29 1.08 -5.51 -2.88
C ASP A 29 1.20 -5.10 -4.36
N ILE A 30 1.38 -6.06 -5.27
CA ILE A 30 1.41 -5.80 -6.72
C ILE A 30 0.03 -5.40 -7.23
N VAL A 31 -0.99 -6.20 -6.92
CA VAL A 31 -2.36 -5.99 -7.40
C VAL A 31 -2.90 -4.64 -6.95
N ARG A 32 -2.71 -4.24 -5.69
CA ARG A 32 -3.31 -3.02 -5.15
C ARG A 32 -2.87 -1.77 -5.89
N ILE A 33 -1.58 -1.64 -6.19
CA ILE A 33 -1.06 -0.45 -6.88
C ILE A 33 -1.48 -0.44 -8.35
N GLU A 34 -1.52 -1.60 -9.00
CA GLU A 34 -1.90 -1.70 -10.41
C GLU A 34 -3.39 -1.51 -10.65
N LYS A 35 -4.25 -2.04 -9.77
CA LYS A 35 -5.69 -1.78 -9.86
C LYS A 35 -6.02 -0.35 -9.49
N LEU A 36 -5.31 0.24 -8.53
CA LEU A 36 -5.48 1.66 -8.24
C LEU A 36 -5.01 2.54 -9.41
N ARG A 37 -3.96 2.14 -10.15
CA ARG A 37 -3.56 2.81 -11.40
C ARG A 37 -4.68 2.78 -12.44
N GLU A 38 -5.26 1.60 -12.67
CA GLU A 38 -6.25 1.36 -13.72
C GLU A 38 -7.58 2.09 -13.44
N PHE A 39 -8.09 1.95 -12.23
CA PHE A 39 -9.45 2.42 -11.87
C PHE A 39 -9.46 3.74 -11.11
N GLY A 40 -8.33 4.13 -10.50
CA GLY A 40 -8.31 5.15 -9.46
C GLY A 40 -9.21 4.78 -8.27
N GLY A 41 -9.64 5.80 -7.52
CA GLY A 41 -10.51 5.63 -6.36
C GLY A 41 -9.72 5.33 -5.10
N VAL A 42 -10.23 4.41 -4.29
CA VAL A 42 -9.67 4.03 -3.00
C VAL A 42 -9.53 2.52 -2.93
N TYR A 43 -8.31 2.06 -2.64
CA TYR A 43 -8.00 0.70 -2.25
C TYR A 43 -8.01 0.58 -0.72
N VAL A 44 -8.52 -0.54 -0.21
CA VAL A 44 -8.57 -0.84 1.22
C VAL A 44 -8.37 -2.34 1.45
N ASP A 45 -7.52 -2.70 2.41
CA ASP A 45 -7.31 -4.10 2.82
C ASP A 45 -8.57 -4.67 3.49
N CYS A 46 -8.77 -5.99 3.37
CA CYS A 46 -9.97 -6.68 3.87
C CYS A 46 -10.11 -6.68 5.40
N ASP A 47 -9.02 -6.38 6.11
CA ASP A 47 -8.93 -6.31 7.56
C ASP A 47 -8.87 -4.86 8.07
N VAL A 48 -9.24 -3.89 7.24
CA VAL A 48 -9.49 -2.51 7.66
C VAL A 48 -10.97 -2.35 7.97
N GLU A 49 -11.26 -2.03 9.23
CA GLU A 49 -12.61 -1.76 9.69
C GLU A 49 -12.89 -0.25 9.62
N CYS A 50 -13.79 0.16 8.73
CA CYS A 50 -14.19 1.56 8.55
C CYS A 50 -15.44 1.90 9.37
N TYR A 51 -15.29 2.80 10.34
CA TYR A 51 -16.37 3.24 11.22
C TYR A 51 -17.05 4.54 10.75
N ARG A 52 -16.37 5.34 9.91
CA ARG A 52 -16.85 6.65 9.44
C ARG A 52 -16.48 6.90 7.96
N ASN A 53 -17.21 7.82 7.32
CA ASN A 53 -16.90 8.28 5.96
C ASN A 53 -15.56 9.03 5.96
N ILE A 54 -14.62 8.62 5.10
CA ILE A 54 -13.27 9.20 4.98
C ILE A 54 -13.21 10.47 4.13
N GLU A 55 -14.26 10.80 3.36
CA GLU A 55 -14.33 12.00 2.50
C GLU A 55 -13.91 13.30 3.20
N PRO A 56 -14.30 13.58 4.46
CA PRO A 56 -13.87 14.78 5.17
C PRO A 56 -12.36 14.85 5.44
N VAL A 57 -11.67 13.70 5.43
CA VAL A 57 -10.22 13.60 5.65
C VAL A 57 -9.47 13.76 4.35
N ILE A 58 -9.89 13.04 3.30
CA ILE A 58 -9.15 13.00 2.02
C ILE A 58 -9.50 14.17 1.10
N GLY A 59 -10.68 14.79 1.27
CA GLY A 59 -11.10 15.96 0.50
C GLY A 59 -10.99 15.74 -1.02
N ASN A 60 -10.31 16.66 -1.69
CA ASN A 60 -10.10 16.64 -3.15
C ASN A 60 -8.66 16.27 -3.54
N CYS A 61 -7.93 15.53 -2.71
CA CYS A 61 -6.56 15.12 -3.04
C CYS A 61 -6.54 14.24 -4.30
N SER A 62 -5.52 14.40 -5.16
CA SER A 62 -5.33 13.51 -6.30
C SER A 62 -4.68 12.18 -5.92
N MET A 63 -4.00 12.12 -4.77
CA MET A 63 -3.42 10.93 -4.18
C MET A 63 -3.29 11.07 -2.67
N PHE A 64 -3.53 9.97 -1.96
CA PHE A 64 -3.19 9.81 -0.56
C PHE A 64 -2.72 8.39 -0.25
N VAL A 65 -1.90 8.26 0.79
CA VAL A 65 -1.49 6.98 1.38
C VAL A 65 -1.59 7.13 2.88
N CYS A 66 -2.20 6.15 3.57
CA CYS A 66 -2.26 6.20 5.02
C CYS A 66 -0.87 6.05 5.66
N GLN A 67 -0.72 6.51 6.89
CA GLN A 67 0.48 6.32 7.68
C GLN A 67 0.15 5.72 9.04
N ASP A 68 0.98 4.78 9.48
CA ASP A 68 0.83 4.16 10.81
C ASP A 68 1.58 4.95 11.90
N ARG A 69 2.60 5.75 11.52
CA ARG A 69 3.38 6.63 12.40
C ARG A 69 3.99 7.79 11.62
N GLU A 70 4.15 8.93 12.29
CA GLU A 70 4.74 10.15 11.72
C GLU A 70 6.22 9.99 11.32
N ILE A 71 6.94 9.07 11.97
CA ILE A 71 8.35 8.80 11.71
C ILE A 71 8.54 7.29 11.59
N TRP A 72 9.05 6.84 10.46
CA TRP A 72 9.33 5.43 10.20
C TRP A 72 10.35 4.84 11.15
N ASN A 73 11.55 5.40 11.19
CA ASN A 73 12.58 4.94 12.12
C ASN A 73 13.61 6.04 12.37
N ASP A 74 14.62 5.74 13.19
CA ASP A 74 15.62 6.74 13.57
C ASP A 74 16.55 7.16 12.44
N GLN A 75 16.73 6.30 11.45
CA GLN A 75 17.54 6.57 10.26
C GLN A 75 16.79 7.46 9.27
N TYR A 76 15.51 7.17 9.04
CA TYR A 76 14.67 7.85 8.07
C TYR A 76 13.60 8.67 8.79
N LYS A 77 13.82 9.99 8.86
CA LYS A 77 12.89 10.97 9.47
C LYS A 77 11.76 11.33 8.50
N ILE A 78 11.08 10.31 7.97
CA ILE A 78 9.95 10.40 7.03
C ILE A 78 8.74 9.63 7.58
N PRO A 79 7.50 9.94 7.15
CA PRO A 79 6.30 9.19 7.51
C PRO A 79 6.43 7.70 7.19
N TYR A 80 5.87 6.84 8.03
CA TYR A 80 5.75 5.41 7.73
C TYR A 80 4.45 5.16 6.98
N LEU A 81 4.54 5.06 5.66
CA LEU A 81 3.41 4.90 4.77
C LEU A 81 2.99 3.43 4.70
N ASN A 82 1.70 3.16 4.76
CA ASN A 82 1.13 1.82 4.67
C ASN A 82 0.19 1.73 3.46
N GLY A 83 0.32 0.65 2.67
CA GLY A 83 -0.51 0.38 1.51
C GLY A 83 -1.91 -0.16 1.82
N ALA A 84 -2.27 -0.33 3.10
CA ALA A 84 -3.54 -0.91 3.52
C ALA A 84 -4.75 -0.01 3.27
N LEU A 85 -4.54 1.30 3.14
CA LEU A 85 -5.57 2.25 2.72
C LEU A 85 -4.90 3.37 1.92
N MET A 86 -5.18 3.40 0.62
CA MET A 86 -4.59 4.38 -0.29
C MET A 86 -5.57 4.73 -1.41
N GLY A 87 -5.41 5.91 -2.00
CA GLY A 87 -6.28 6.33 -3.08
C GLY A 87 -5.59 7.27 -4.05
N CYS A 88 -6.02 7.28 -5.30
CA CYS A 88 -5.57 8.24 -6.30
C CYS A 88 -6.56 8.42 -7.44
N THR A 89 -6.35 9.44 -8.27
CA THR A 89 -6.97 9.52 -9.59
C THR A 89 -6.40 8.44 -10.52
N PRO A 90 -7.15 7.95 -11.52
CA PRO A 90 -6.62 6.99 -12.49
C PRO A 90 -5.33 7.49 -13.14
N ASP A 91 -4.39 6.58 -13.40
CA ASP A 91 -3.08 6.82 -14.02
C ASP A 91 -2.22 7.89 -13.32
N HIS A 92 -2.33 8.01 -11.99
CA HIS A 92 -1.56 9.01 -11.22
C HIS A 92 -0.04 8.80 -11.36
N PRO A 93 0.77 9.85 -11.60
CA PRO A 93 2.22 9.73 -11.84
C PRO A 93 2.98 9.00 -10.74
N LEU A 94 2.63 9.22 -9.47
CA LEU A 94 3.29 8.55 -8.34
C LEU A 94 2.91 7.06 -8.23
N ILE A 95 1.72 6.65 -8.66
CA ILE A 95 1.38 5.23 -8.75
C ILE A 95 2.16 4.57 -9.89
N ASN A 96 2.28 5.26 -11.04
CA ASN A 96 3.14 4.80 -12.13
C ASN A 96 4.60 4.66 -11.68
N LYS A 97 5.09 5.57 -10.83
CA LYS A 97 6.41 5.48 -10.21
C LYS A 97 6.54 4.21 -9.34
N LEU A 98 5.57 3.94 -8.46
CA LEU A 98 5.57 2.70 -7.66
C LEU A 98 5.64 1.47 -8.57
N ILE A 99 4.73 1.34 -9.54
CA ILE A 99 4.67 0.17 -10.43
C ILE A 99 5.98 -0.01 -11.19
N GLY A 100 6.58 1.08 -11.69
CA GLY A 100 7.83 1.02 -12.46
C GLY A 100 9.08 0.75 -11.61
N CYS A 101 9.10 1.16 -10.34
CA CYS A 101 10.24 0.92 -9.44
C CYS A 101 10.19 -0.45 -8.75
N LEU A 102 9.01 -1.06 -8.64
CA LEU A 102 8.80 -2.27 -7.85
C LEU A 102 9.73 -3.43 -8.24
N PRO A 103 9.93 -3.79 -9.54
CA PRO A 103 10.80 -4.91 -9.89
C PRO A 103 12.26 -4.71 -9.45
N SER A 104 12.86 -3.57 -9.76
CA SER A 104 14.25 -3.29 -9.40
C SER A 104 14.44 -3.15 -7.88
N PHE A 105 13.45 -2.57 -7.19
CA PHE A 105 13.49 -2.46 -5.73
C PHE A 105 13.41 -3.84 -5.08
N ALA A 106 12.50 -4.70 -5.54
CA ALA A 106 12.35 -6.05 -5.00
C ALA A 106 13.56 -6.96 -5.29
N GLU A 107 14.33 -6.67 -6.35
CA GLU A 107 15.61 -7.31 -6.66
C GLU A 107 16.72 -6.82 -5.73
N GLU A 108 16.84 -5.50 -5.49
CA GLU A 108 17.80 -4.93 -4.53
C GLU A 108 17.55 -5.43 -3.10
N HIS A 109 16.28 -5.64 -2.76
CA HIS A 109 15.81 -6.12 -1.46
C HIS A 109 15.44 -7.62 -1.49
N ALA A 110 16.11 -8.41 -2.34
CA ALA A 110 15.78 -9.82 -2.50
C ALA A 110 15.91 -10.64 -1.21
N ASP A 111 16.79 -10.30 -0.28
CA ASP A 111 16.94 -11.04 0.98
C ASP A 111 16.11 -10.47 2.13
N ASP A 112 15.41 -9.34 1.91
CA ASP A 112 14.61 -8.69 2.92
C ASP A 112 13.20 -9.27 3.04
N HIS A 113 12.57 -9.00 4.18
CA HIS A 113 11.18 -9.36 4.46
C HIS A 113 10.21 -8.63 3.50
N VAL A 114 9.05 -9.23 3.23
CA VAL A 114 7.97 -8.67 2.38
C VAL A 114 7.63 -7.22 2.76
N TYR A 115 7.61 -6.94 4.06
CA TYR A 115 7.44 -5.61 4.66
C TYR A 115 8.32 -4.52 4.02
N ILE A 116 9.60 -4.83 3.74
CA ILE A 116 10.52 -3.93 3.07
C ILE A 116 10.41 -4.10 1.56
N ARG A 117 10.45 -5.34 1.08
CA ARG A 117 10.65 -5.69 -0.33
C ARG A 117 9.54 -5.21 -1.27
N THR A 118 8.26 -5.37 -0.90
CA THR A 118 7.11 -4.97 -1.74
C THR A 118 6.05 -4.18 -0.98
N GLY A 119 6.05 -4.28 0.36
CA GLY A 119 5.03 -3.70 1.21
C GLY A 119 5.32 -2.25 1.65
N PRO A 120 4.98 -1.89 2.89
CA PRO A 120 5.07 -0.52 3.39
C PRO A 120 6.46 0.14 3.27
N GLY A 121 7.55 -0.62 3.43
CA GLY A 121 8.91 -0.10 3.28
C GLY A 121 9.21 0.37 1.86
N PHE A 122 8.79 -0.40 0.86
CA PHE A 122 8.88 -0.04 -0.55
C PHE A 122 8.11 1.25 -0.86
N ILE A 123 6.85 1.35 -0.42
CA ILE A 123 6.03 2.55 -0.60
C ILE A 123 6.69 3.76 0.07
N THR A 124 7.14 3.58 1.31
CA THR A 124 7.75 4.65 2.10
C THR A 124 9.03 5.18 1.48
N LEU A 125 9.95 4.31 1.05
CA LEU A 125 11.21 4.74 0.42
C LEU A 125 10.99 5.34 -0.96
N THR A 126 10.09 4.77 -1.76
CA THR A 126 9.88 5.21 -3.15
C THR A 126 9.17 6.56 -3.21
N LEU A 127 8.27 6.85 -2.26
CA LEU A 127 7.54 8.12 -2.19
C LEU A 127 8.21 9.16 -1.28
N ALA A 128 9.39 8.86 -0.73
CA ALA A 128 10.11 9.80 0.12
C ALA A 128 10.39 11.12 -0.64
N GLY A 129 9.89 12.23 -0.10
CA GLY A 129 10.06 13.58 -0.67
C GLY A 129 9.12 13.93 -1.82
N GLU A 130 8.20 13.04 -2.20
CA GLU A 130 7.16 13.32 -3.19
C GLU A 130 6.02 14.16 -2.60
N ASP A 131 5.34 14.93 -3.46
CA ASP A 131 4.21 15.78 -3.06
C ASP A 131 2.87 15.04 -3.28
N PHE A 132 2.25 14.64 -2.18
CA PHE A 132 0.92 14.04 -2.12
C PHE A 132 0.34 14.20 -0.72
N PHE A 133 -0.95 13.94 -0.57
CA PHE A 133 -1.61 14.10 0.72
C PHE A 133 -1.29 12.91 1.65
N VAL A 134 -0.69 13.19 2.81
CA VAL A 134 -0.53 12.20 3.88
C VAL A 134 -1.51 12.59 5.01
N PRO A 135 -2.59 11.82 5.22
CA PRO A 135 -3.52 12.04 6.32
C PRO A 135 -2.82 11.92 7.68
N PRO A 136 -3.30 12.60 8.74
CA PRO A 136 -2.82 12.38 10.11
C PRO A 136 -2.94 10.92 10.52
N VAL A 137 -2.03 10.43 11.36
CA VAL A 137 -2.00 9.03 11.82
C VAL A 137 -3.34 8.64 12.45
N GLU A 138 -3.91 9.51 13.26
CA GLU A 138 -5.16 9.29 14.00
C GLU A 138 -6.37 9.13 13.08
N ALA A 139 -6.30 9.68 11.86
CA ALA A 139 -7.42 9.58 10.92
C ALA A 139 -7.67 8.11 10.55
N PHE A 140 -6.61 7.37 10.23
CA PHE A 140 -6.72 6.00 9.70
C PHE A 140 -6.22 4.90 10.66
N ASN A 141 -5.76 5.28 11.84
CA ASN A 141 -5.47 4.38 12.95
C ASN A 141 -6.26 4.80 14.21
N GLY A 142 -7.57 5.06 14.05
CA GLY A 142 -8.41 5.54 15.14
C GLY A 142 -9.76 6.09 14.68
N ASP A 143 -9.78 7.37 14.30
CA ASP A 143 -11.00 8.18 14.21
C ASP A 143 -11.98 7.73 13.12
N PHE A 144 -11.47 7.23 11.99
CA PHE A 144 -12.30 6.83 10.84
C PHE A 144 -12.22 5.35 10.54
N CYS A 145 -11.06 4.73 10.71
CA CYS A 145 -10.88 3.30 10.54
C CYS A 145 -9.83 2.74 11.49
N ARG A 146 -9.81 1.41 11.60
CA ARG A 146 -8.78 0.65 12.28
C ARG A 146 -8.29 -0.46 11.37
N HIS A 147 -6.98 -0.49 11.15
CA HIS A 147 -6.31 -1.62 10.53
C HIS A 147 -6.13 -2.71 11.61
N HIS A 148 -6.65 -3.91 11.37
CA HIS A 148 -6.52 -5.03 12.30
C HIS A 148 -5.21 -5.79 12.13
N PHE A 149 -4.47 -5.49 11.06
CA PHE A 149 -3.19 -6.09 10.73
C PHE A 149 -3.28 -7.62 10.68
N ALA A 150 -4.42 -8.18 10.29
CA ALA A 150 -4.68 -9.61 10.38
C ALA A 150 -3.70 -10.38 9.49
N ASN A 151 -2.78 -11.09 10.14
CA ASN A 151 -1.83 -11.98 9.49
C ASN A 151 -2.52 -13.31 9.09
N SER A 152 -1.83 -14.13 8.30
CA SER A 152 -2.29 -15.50 8.05
C SER A 152 -2.49 -16.25 9.39
N TRP A 153 -3.58 -17.01 9.50
CA TRP A 153 -3.85 -17.88 10.66
C TRP A 153 -2.81 -18.98 10.85
N LEU A 154 -1.94 -19.19 9.85
CA LEU A 154 -1.01 -20.30 9.75
C LEU A 154 0.32 -19.99 10.41
N GLU A 155 0.82 -18.75 10.30
CA GLU A 155 2.04 -18.29 10.97
C GLU A 155 1.90 -16.80 11.31
N VAL A 156 2.18 -16.45 12.57
CA VAL A 156 2.28 -15.06 13.00
C VAL A 156 3.63 -14.54 12.51
N GLU A 157 3.63 -13.84 11.38
CA GLU A 157 4.81 -13.03 11.02
C GLU A 157 5.05 -12.03 12.16
N PRO A 158 6.28 -11.96 12.72
CA PRO A 158 6.58 -10.98 13.75
C PRO A 158 6.40 -9.59 13.15
N TYR A 159 5.53 -8.79 13.78
CA TYR A 159 5.48 -7.36 13.48
C TYR A 159 6.85 -6.73 13.73
N PRO A 160 7.33 -5.86 12.83
CA PRO A 160 8.50 -5.03 13.12
C PRO A 160 8.27 -4.08 14.30
#